data_AF-A0A818THR9-F1
#
_entry.id   AF-A0A818THR9-F1
#
_cell.length_a   1.000
_cell.length_b   1.000
_cell.length_c   1.000
_cell.angle_alpha   90.00
_cell.angle_beta   90.00
_cell.angle_gamma   90.00
#
_symmetry.space_group_name_H-M   'P 1'
#
loop_
_entity.id
_entity.type
_entity.pdbx_description
1 polymer ?
#
loop_
_entity_poly.entity_id
_entity_poly.type
_entity_poly.pdbx_seq_one_letter_code
_entity_poly.pdbx_strand_id
1 'polypeptide(L)'
;MENEDLCFMKLFTLYSWKEIKNCPGRYLLTKQDNEHLRLISPSEVLNNKISIQIFDSQICRDRIHIGKFIDGGLLSYEKSHGTFVHTLNNISGLTRKMNHLNIHFDNQIPN
;
A
#
# COMPACT_ATOMS: atom_id res chain seq x y z
N MET A 1 -23.17 0.75 -14.00
CA MET A 1 -22.14 1.54 -13.31
C MET A 1 -21.26 0.54 -12.62
N GLU A 2 -20.22 0.07 -13.30
CA GLU A 2 -19.40 -1.05 -12.83
C GLU A 2 -18.64 -0.59 -11.58
N ASN A 3 -18.92 -1.24 -10.45
CA ASN A 3 -18.03 -1.24 -9.30
C ASN A 3 -16.76 -1.95 -9.74
N GLU A 4 -15.88 -1.19 -10.38
CA GLU A 4 -14.53 -1.64 -10.62
C GLU A 4 -13.79 -1.60 -9.29
N ASP A 5 -13.92 -2.71 -8.56
CA ASP A 5 -13.13 -2.99 -7.38
C ASP A 5 -11.66 -2.84 -7.75
N LEU A 6 -10.95 -2.04 -6.95
CA LEU A 6 -9.52 -1.87 -7.10
C LEU A 6 -8.84 -3.20 -6.76
N CYS A 7 -7.96 -3.67 -7.64
CA CYS A 7 -7.25 -4.93 -7.45
C CYS A 7 -5.77 -4.76 -7.77
N PHE A 8 -4.96 -5.74 -7.35
CA PHE A 8 -3.52 -5.74 -7.51
C PHE A 8 -3.12 -5.47 -8.95
N MET A 9 -3.69 -6.23 -9.90
CA MET A 9 -3.32 -6.13 -11.30
C MET A 9 -3.62 -4.76 -11.90
N LYS A 10 -4.77 -4.15 -11.56
CA LYS A 10 -5.11 -2.80 -12.03
C LYS A 10 -4.08 -1.78 -11.58
N LEU A 11 -3.76 -1.77 -10.28
CA LEU A 11 -2.75 -0.84 -9.75
C LEU A 11 -1.36 -1.13 -10.31
N PHE A 12 -1.03 -2.42 -10.49
CA PHE A 12 0.24 -2.86 -11.05
C PHE A 12 0.45 -2.38 -12.49
N THR A 13 -0.62 -2.31 -13.29
CA THR A 13 -0.56 -1.83 -14.68
C THR A 13 -0.60 -0.30 -14.80
N LEU A 14 -1.14 0.41 -13.80
CA LEU A 14 -1.29 1.86 -13.85
C LEU A 14 0.03 2.62 -13.62
N TYR A 15 0.95 2.04 -12.87
CA TYR A 15 2.19 2.70 -12.46
C TYR A 15 3.40 1.80 -12.66
N SER A 16 4.58 2.41 -12.76
CA SER A 16 5.83 1.66 -12.83
C SER A 16 6.24 1.11 -11.46
N TRP A 17 6.08 -0.21 -11.28
CA TRP A 17 6.47 -0.92 -10.06
C TRP A 17 7.69 -1.81 -10.30
N LYS A 18 8.52 -2.00 -9.27
CA LYS A 18 9.65 -2.92 -9.29
C LYS A 18 9.61 -3.85 -8.10
N GLU A 19 9.70 -5.16 -8.35
CA GLU A 19 9.76 -6.14 -7.26
C GLU A 19 10.99 -5.89 -6.39
N ILE A 20 10.78 -5.93 -5.07
CA ILE A 20 11.85 -5.78 -4.09
C ILE A 20 12.65 -7.09 -4.07
N LYS A 21 13.97 -6.99 -4.27
CA LYS A 21 14.88 -8.15 -4.27
C LYS A 21 14.69 -8.98 -2.98
N ASN A 22 14.52 -10.30 -3.14
CA ASN A 22 14.30 -11.27 -2.07
C ASN A 22 13.03 -11.03 -1.22
N CYS A 23 12.07 -10.23 -1.72
CA CYS A 23 10.80 -9.94 -1.06
C CYS A 23 9.64 -10.22 -2.03
N PRO A 24 9.41 -11.49 -2.40
CA PRO A 24 8.44 -11.84 -3.44
C PRO A 24 7.05 -11.29 -3.12
N GLY A 25 6.35 -10.81 -4.15
CA GLY A 25 5.00 -10.25 -3.99
C GLY A 25 4.94 -8.86 -3.36
N ARG A 26 6.09 -8.17 -3.25
CA ARG A 26 6.19 -6.78 -2.79
C ARG A 26 6.90 -5.94 -3.84
N TYR A 27 6.25 -4.89 -4.29
CA TYR A 27 6.70 -4.08 -5.43
C TYR A 27 6.78 -2.63 -5.01
N LEU A 28 7.99 -2.06 -5.09
CA LEU A 28 8.26 -0.66 -4.78
C LEU A 28 7.94 0.21 -5.99
N LEU A 29 7.32 1.36 -5.74
CA LEU A 29 7.09 2.35 -6.78
C LEU A 29 8.43 2.90 -7.31
N THR A 30 8.64 2.89 -8.62
CA THR A 30 9.88 3.38 -9.22
C THR A 30 9.84 4.90 -9.41
N LYS A 31 10.99 5.57 -9.36
CA LYS A 31 11.06 7.04 -9.45
C LYS A 31 10.87 7.60 -10.85
N GLN A 32 11.27 6.87 -11.90
CA GLN A 32 11.38 7.43 -13.26
C GLN A 32 10.09 8.07 -13.77
N ASP A 33 8.95 7.39 -13.61
CA ASP A 33 7.66 7.90 -14.09
C ASP A 33 6.74 8.37 -12.96
N ASN A 34 7.08 8.03 -11.71
CA ASN A 34 6.18 8.18 -10.56
C ASN A 34 6.74 9.07 -9.44
N GLU A 35 7.69 9.95 -9.72
CA GLU A 35 8.26 10.81 -8.67
C GLU A 35 7.17 11.64 -7.96
N HIS A 36 6.21 12.17 -8.74
CA HIS A 36 5.06 12.92 -8.22
C HIS A 36 4.20 12.10 -7.26
N LEU A 37 4.04 10.78 -7.49
CA LEU A 37 3.24 9.93 -6.62
C LEU A 37 3.79 9.85 -5.19
N ARG A 38 5.08 10.13 -4.98
CA ARG A 38 5.65 10.19 -3.62
C ARG A 38 5.16 11.38 -2.82
N LEU A 39 4.52 12.37 -3.45
CA LEU A 39 3.92 13.53 -2.81
C LEU A 39 2.41 13.37 -2.65
N ILE A 40 1.86 12.23 -3.09
CA ILE A 40 0.43 11.96 -3.12
C ILE A 40 0.10 10.99 -1.98
N SER A 41 -1.04 11.22 -1.33
CA SER A 41 -1.46 10.36 -0.24
C SER A 41 -1.81 8.95 -0.74
N PRO A 42 -1.70 7.91 0.12
CA PRO A 42 -2.08 6.55 -0.25
C PRO A 42 -3.55 6.44 -0.69
N SER A 43 -4.45 7.27 -0.14
CA SER A 43 -5.86 7.29 -0.56
C SER A 43 -6.00 7.74 -2.02
N GLU A 44 -5.29 8.79 -2.41
CA GLU A 44 -5.30 9.32 -3.77
C GLU A 44 -4.65 8.37 -4.78
N VAL A 45 -3.56 7.68 -4.41
CA VAL A 45 -2.97 6.59 -5.24
C VAL A 45 -3.98 5.48 -5.51
N LEU A 46 -4.90 5.25 -4.57
CA LEU A 46 -6.00 4.29 -4.69
C LEU A 46 -7.29 4.92 -5.26
N ASN A 47 -7.19 6.10 -5.87
CA ASN A 47 -8.31 6.86 -6.43
C ASN A 47 -9.47 7.07 -5.44
N ASN A 48 -9.16 7.16 -4.14
CA ASN A 48 -10.11 7.30 -3.04
C ASN A 48 -11.19 6.19 -2.98
N LYS A 49 -10.94 5.03 -3.62
CA LYS A 49 -11.87 3.89 -3.65
C LYS A 49 -11.73 2.97 -2.43
N ILE A 50 -10.60 3.04 -1.74
CA ILE A 50 -10.26 2.14 -0.63
C ILE A 50 -9.96 2.99 0.60
N SER A 51 -10.57 2.63 1.73
CA SER A 51 -10.27 3.27 3.01
C SER A 51 -8.83 2.97 3.46
N ILE A 52 -8.12 4.00 3.90
CA ILE A 52 -6.78 3.88 4.48
C ILE A 52 -6.89 3.73 5.99
N GLN A 53 -6.25 2.70 6.53
CA GLN A 53 -5.99 2.58 7.96
C GLN A 53 -4.55 3.00 8.26
N ILE A 54 -4.36 3.77 9.34
CA ILE A 54 -3.07 4.32 9.73
C ILE A 54 -2.61 3.62 11.02
N PHE A 55 -1.36 3.20 11.04
CA PHE A 55 -0.75 2.45 12.13
C PHE A 55 0.61 3.03 12.51
N ASP A 56 0.88 3.05 13.81
CA ASP A 56 2.23 3.15 14.36
C ASP A 56 2.76 1.73 14.62
N SER A 57 4.06 1.52 14.43
CA SER A 57 4.72 0.24 14.72
C SER A 57 5.96 0.47 15.56
N GLN A 58 6.21 -0.41 16.53
CA GLN A 58 7.47 -0.36 17.30
C GLN A 58 8.70 -0.74 16.45
N ILE A 59 8.48 -1.31 15.26
CA ILE A 59 9.52 -1.87 14.40
C ILE A 59 10.05 -0.82 13.41
N CYS A 60 9.28 0.23 13.11
CA CYS A 60 9.74 1.32 12.27
C CYS A 60 9.25 2.67 12.79
N ARG A 61 10.06 3.71 12.60
CA ARG A 61 9.75 5.06 13.08
C ARG A 61 8.65 5.76 12.28
N ASP A 62 8.49 5.39 11.02
CA ASP A 62 7.55 6.04 10.11
C ASP A 62 6.13 5.50 10.31
N ARG A 63 5.13 6.38 10.26
CA ARG A 63 3.71 5.98 10.23
C ARG A 63 3.44 5.14 8.99
N ILE A 64 2.61 4.12 9.16
CA ILE A 64 2.26 3.17 8.12
C ILE A 64 0.81 3.36 7.73
N HIS A 65 0.59 3.58 6.44
CA HIS A 65 -0.73 3.71 5.85
C HIS A 65 -1.01 2.47 5.02
N ILE A 66 -2.14 1.81 5.24
CA ILE A 66 -2.49 0.57 4.54
C ILE A 66 -3.90 0.67 3.98
N GLY A 67 -4.01 0.50 2.66
CA GLY A 67 -5.28 0.26 1.96
C GLY A 67 -5.31 -1.18 1.46
N LYS A 68 -6.29 -1.96 1.93
CA LYS A 68 -6.47 -3.38 1.55
C LYS A 68 -7.55 -3.53 0.49
N PHE A 69 -7.32 -4.45 -0.43
CA PHE A 69 -8.30 -4.91 -1.40
C PHE A 69 -8.20 -6.44 -1.55
N ILE A 70 -9.13 -7.04 -2.29
CA ILE A 70 -9.39 -8.50 -2.25
C ILE A 70 -8.15 -9.36 -2.55
N ASP A 71 -7.27 -8.92 -3.43
CA ASP A 71 -6.08 -9.65 -3.89
C ASP A 71 -4.75 -9.02 -3.44
N GLY A 72 -4.78 -8.09 -2.48
CA GLY A 72 -3.57 -7.47 -1.96
C GLY A 72 -3.77 -6.17 -1.20
N GLY A 73 -2.83 -5.24 -1.37
CA GLY A 73 -2.93 -3.93 -0.77
C GLY A 73 -1.73 -3.03 -1.03
N LEU A 74 -1.97 -1.74 -0.82
CA LEU A 74 -0.94 -0.72 -0.82
C LEU A 74 -0.50 -0.48 0.63
N LEU A 75 0.80 -0.63 0.88
CA LEU A 75 1.43 -0.27 2.16
C LEU A 75 2.37 0.89 1.90
N SER A 76 2.16 1.99 2.62
CA SER A 76 2.92 3.22 2.43
C SER A 76 3.54 3.67 3.74
N TYR A 77 4.83 3.98 3.71
CA TYR A 77 5.48 4.66 4.82
C TYR A 77 5.42 6.17 4.61
N GLU A 78 4.87 6.89 5.57
CA GLU A 78 4.90 8.35 5.61
C GLU A 78 6.27 8.82 6.14
N LYS A 79 7.01 9.52 5.30
CA LYS A 79 8.32 10.09 5.60
C LYS A 79 8.17 11.55 6.04
N SER A 80 9.27 12.13 6.51
CA SER A 80 9.36 13.57 6.78
C SER A 80 8.88 14.41 5.59
N HIS A 81 8.29 15.56 5.88
CA HIS A 81 7.79 16.54 4.91
C HIS A 81 6.65 16.02 4.00
N GLY A 82 5.84 15.08 4.49
CA GLY A 82 4.62 14.63 3.79
C GLY A 82 4.89 13.79 2.55
N THR A 83 6.09 13.19 2.44
CA THR A 83 6.41 12.31 1.33
C THR A 83 6.15 10.85 1.69
N PHE A 84 5.87 10.01 0.69
CA PHE A 84 5.52 8.62 0.90
C PHE A 84 6.46 7.66 0.17
N VAL A 85 6.60 6.47 0.75
CA VAL A 85 7.20 5.30 0.10
C VAL A 85 6.12 4.24 -0.06
N HIS A 86 5.58 4.16 -1.27
CA HIS A 86 4.53 3.22 -1.64
C HIS A 86 5.09 1.86 -2.03
N THR A 87 4.53 0.80 -1.44
CA THR A 87 4.76 -0.58 -1.85
C THR A 87 3.42 -1.21 -2.18
N LEU A 88 3.25 -1.67 -3.42
CA LEU A 88 2.13 -2.51 -3.82
C LEU A 88 2.45 -3.97 -3.46
N ASN A 89 1.48 -4.67 -2.89
CA ASN A 89 1.70 -6.03 -2.40
C ASN A 89 0.55 -6.92 -2.86
N ASN A 90 0.86 -8.16 -3.27
CA ASN A 90 -0.15 -9.20 -3.35
C ASN A 90 -0.51 -9.69 -1.92
N ILE A 91 -1.53 -10.54 -1.79
CA ILE A 91 -1.99 -11.08 -0.49
C ILE A 91 -0.81 -11.60 0.34
N SER A 92 -0.01 -12.50 -0.22
CA SER A 92 1.08 -13.18 0.50
C SER A 92 2.16 -12.19 0.98
N GLY A 93 2.56 -11.26 0.13
CA GLY A 93 3.54 -10.22 0.45
C GLY A 93 3.05 -9.26 1.52
N LEU A 94 1.77 -8.87 1.45
CA LEU A 94 1.15 -7.98 2.42
C LEU A 94 1.04 -8.65 3.79
N THR A 95 0.51 -9.88 3.86
CA THR A 95 0.35 -10.64 5.10
C THR A 95 1.68 -10.82 5.82
N ARG A 96 2.73 -11.26 5.10
CA ARG A 96 4.07 -11.39 5.71
C ARG A 96 4.58 -10.06 6.27
N LYS A 97 4.37 -8.96 5.53
CA LYS A 97 4.87 -7.66 5.93
C LYS A 97 4.10 -7.11 7.14
N MET A 98 2.78 -7.25 7.16
CA MET A 98 1.94 -6.86 8.30
C MET A 98 2.28 -7.66 9.56
N ASN A 99 2.44 -8.98 9.45
CA ASN A 99 2.87 -9.82 10.56
C ASN A 99 4.24 -9.38 11.11
N HIS A 100 5.19 -9.11 10.22
CA HIS A 100 6.50 -8.60 10.63
C HIS A 100 6.40 -7.22 11.29
N LEU A 101 5.39 -6.41 10.98
CA LEU A 101 5.17 -5.08 11.58
C LEU A 101 4.29 -5.12 12.84
N ASN A 102 3.81 -6.32 13.24
CA ASN A 102 2.78 -6.53 14.27
C ASN A 102 1.52 -5.68 14.05
N ILE A 103 1.08 -5.56 12.79
CA ILE A 103 -0.14 -4.84 12.43
C ILE A 103 -1.27 -5.85 12.22
N HIS A 104 -2.37 -5.63 12.94
CA HIS A 104 -3.62 -6.36 12.78
C HIS A 104 -4.69 -5.40 12.28
N PHE A 105 -5.41 -5.80 11.24
CA PHE A 105 -6.58 -5.06 10.78
C PHE A 105 -7.76 -5.49 11.61
N ASP A 106 -8.41 -4.54 12.26
CA ASP A 106 -9.74 -4.78 12.79
C ASP A 106 -10.68 -4.87 11.60
N ASN A 107 -11.17 -6.07 11.31
CA ASN A 107 -12.33 -6.25 10.48
C ASN A 107 -13.53 -5.68 11.24
N GLN A 108 -13.71 -4.36 11.24
CA GLN A 108 -15.03 -3.81 11.53
C GLN A 108 -15.90 -4.11 10.32
N ILE A 109 -16.54 -5.28 10.37
CA ILE A 109 -17.76 -5.53 9.61
C ILE A 109 -18.75 -4.47 10.10
N PRO A 110 -19.25 -3.56 9.25
CA PRO A 110 -20.35 -2.70 9.68
C PRO A 110 -21.52 -3.62 10.07
N ASN A 111 -21.99 -3.46 11.31
CA ASN A 111 -23.24 -4.07 11.77
C ASN A 111 -24.40 -3.76 10.83
#